data_AF-A0A8T6DWZ9-F1
#
_entry.id   AF-A0A8T6DWZ9-F1
#
_cell.length_a   1.000
_cell.length_b   1.000
_cell.length_c   1.000
_cell.angle_alpha   90.00
_cell.angle_beta   90.00
_cell.angle_gamma   90.00
#
_symmetry.space_group_name_H-M   'P 1'
#
loop_
_entity.id
_entity.type
_entity.pdbx_description
1 polymer ?
#
loop_
_entity_poly.entity_id
_entity_poly.type
_entity_poly.pdbx_seq_one_letter_code
_entity_poly.pdbx_strand_id
1 'polypeptide(L)'
;MIRHDDAISRSKFLSELIGRREDEELRNWIEDYSSELKYRPLEQFMISEKAWEQVKEISVKPQLVFAHPILLQQNPKVSKYYRGISLLSQKQVKDLATSVSDWEKGVQSKAVTNENALKVARLYNSIVSSIIEGHTGWTLDNGYRNIIATMGISLDGTFRNMIGQSAEKEIKDRIRDWVEMRELVLAKTRKPLKFELNNGITMRYGSEPDIEFSREGTVIVTIEIKGGKDRAGALERLGAMQKSFSETPSGCVNFLIAGVVTPEMKVRLDQIGTVKVYLFDEISLDEKKWNEFIQELFHYTLRLI
;
A
#
# COMPACT_ATOMS: atom_id res chain seq x y z
N MET A 1 -16.15 0.70 16.61
CA MET A 1 -17.28 0.68 15.68
C MET A 1 -16.83 1.46 14.46
N ILE A 2 -16.91 0.90 13.24
CA ILE A 2 -16.58 1.68 12.03
C ILE A 2 -17.59 2.83 11.96
N ARG A 3 -17.13 4.07 11.82
CA ARG A 3 -18.06 5.20 11.70
C ARG A 3 -18.82 5.08 10.37
N HIS A 4 -20.09 5.41 10.38
CA HIS A 4 -20.94 5.36 9.19
C HIS A 4 -20.31 6.13 8.01
N ASP A 5 -19.65 7.25 8.28
CA ASP A 5 -18.97 8.07 7.28
C ASP A 5 -17.73 7.38 6.68
N ASP A 6 -16.99 6.61 7.47
CA ASP A 6 -15.87 5.80 6.96
C ASP A 6 -16.40 4.72 5.98
N ALA A 7 -17.57 4.13 6.28
CA ALA A 7 -18.22 3.15 5.42
C ALA A 7 -18.76 3.78 4.11
N ILE A 8 -19.35 4.98 4.17
CA ILE A 8 -19.76 5.73 2.98
C ILE A 8 -18.55 6.04 2.10
N SER A 9 -17.48 6.56 2.70
CA SER A 9 -16.26 6.96 1.97
C SER A 9 -15.63 5.77 1.27
N ARG A 10 -15.54 4.62 1.94
CA ARG A 10 -15.08 3.36 1.36
C ARG A 10 -15.94 2.93 0.18
N SER A 11 -17.27 2.90 0.36
CA SER A 11 -18.19 2.46 -0.68
C SER A 11 -18.14 3.35 -1.93
N LYS A 12 -18.08 4.68 -1.75
CA LYS A 12 -17.93 5.64 -2.86
C LYS A 12 -16.61 5.42 -3.60
N PHE A 13 -15.50 5.30 -2.87
CA PHE A 13 -14.18 5.05 -3.44
C PHE A 13 -14.14 3.76 -4.29
N LEU A 14 -14.65 2.66 -3.74
CA LEU A 14 -14.68 1.38 -4.46
C LEU A 14 -15.59 1.45 -5.69
N SER A 15 -16.78 2.05 -5.56
CA SER A 15 -17.72 2.19 -6.67
C SER A 15 -17.17 3.05 -7.80
N GLU A 16 -16.45 4.14 -7.48
CA GLU A 16 -15.82 5.00 -8.49
C GLU A 16 -14.74 4.23 -9.25
N LEU A 17 -13.85 3.53 -8.55
CA LEU A 17 -12.73 2.82 -9.18
C LEU A 17 -13.18 1.62 -10.00
N ILE A 18 -14.17 0.86 -9.52
CA ILE A 18 -14.78 -0.23 -10.31
C ILE A 18 -15.50 0.36 -11.53
N GLY A 19 -16.17 1.51 -11.36
CA GLY A 19 -16.87 2.21 -12.44
C GLY A 19 -15.97 2.66 -13.61
N ARG A 20 -14.65 2.72 -13.42
CA ARG A 20 -13.69 3.02 -14.50
C ARG A 20 -13.52 1.88 -15.50
N ARG A 21 -13.96 0.66 -15.19
CA ARG A 21 -13.97 -0.50 -16.10
C ARG A 21 -12.61 -0.78 -16.78
N GLU A 22 -11.51 -0.53 -16.07
CA GLU A 22 -10.16 -0.76 -16.58
C GLU A 22 -9.93 -2.24 -16.94
N ASP A 23 -10.62 -3.16 -16.27
CA ASP A 23 -10.63 -4.58 -16.62
C ASP A 23 -11.22 -4.86 -18.01
N GLU A 24 -12.30 -4.17 -18.39
CA GLU A 24 -12.89 -4.25 -19.72
C GLU A 24 -11.97 -3.65 -20.77
N GLU A 25 -11.35 -2.49 -20.49
CA GLU A 25 -10.36 -1.86 -21.38
C GLU A 25 -9.18 -2.79 -21.68
N LEU A 26 -8.60 -3.41 -20.65
CA LEU A 26 -7.48 -4.33 -20.80
C LEU A 26 -7.88 -5.61 -21.53
N ARG A 27 -9.07 -6.14 -21.24
CA ARG A 27 -9.61 -7.30 -21.95
C ARG A 27 -9.78 -7.00 -23.44
N ASN A 28 -10.44 -5.91 -23.79
CA ASN A 28 -10.69 -5.53 -25.18
C ASN A 28 -9.36 -5.37 -25.93
N TRP A 29 -8.36 -4.73 -25.30
CA TRP A 29 -7.03 -4.62 -25.88
C TRP A 29 -6.38 -5.98 -26.18
N ILE A 30 -6.52 -6.96 -25.29
CA ILE A 30 -6.02 -8.34 -25.50
C ILE A 30 -6.82 -9.04 -26.61
N GLU A 31 -8.14 -8.84 -26.64
CA GLU A 31 -9.04 -9.47 -27.60
C GLU A 31 -8.80 -8.99 -29.04
N ASP A 32 -8.54 -7.69 -29.18
CA ASP A 32 -8.27 -6.99 -30.44
C ASP A 32 -6.82 -7.14 -30.92
N TYR A 33 -5.94 -7.70 -30.09
CA TYR A 33 -4.55 -7.96 -30.49
C TYR A 33 -4.52 -8.96 -31.65
N SER A 34 -4.19 -8.47 -32.84
CA SER A 34 -4.32 -9.18 -34.11
C SER A 34 -3.09 -9.99 -34.53
N SER A 35 -1.91 -9.68 -33.97
CA SER A 35 -0.67 -10.37 -34.34
C SER A 35 -0.68 -11.80 -33.81
N GLU A 36 -0.19 -12.74 -34.61
CA GLU A 36 -0.13 -14.14 -34.21
C GLU A 36 0.80 -14.34 -32.99
N LEU A 37 0.28 -14.99 -31.95
CA LEU A 37 1.05 -15.36 -30.76
C LEU A 37 1.37 -16.85 -30.78
N LYS A 38 2.66 -17.18 -30.71
CA LYS A 38 3.14 -18.56 -30.74
C LYS A 38 3.37 -19.06 -29.32
N TYR A 39 2.46 -19.90 -28.84
CA TYR A 39 2.53 -20.50 -27.51
C TYR A 39 3.31 -21.82 -27.46
N ARG A 40 3.66 -22.41 -28.60
CA ARG A 40 4.40 -23.68 -28.66
C ARG A 40 5.91 -23.43 -28.64
N PRO A 41 6.71 -24.21 -27.89
CA PRO A 41 6.29 -25.29 -26.97
C PRO A 41 5.65 -24.73 -25.68
N LEU A 42 4.57 -25.37 -25.19
CA LEU A 42 3.76 -24.83 -24.08
C LEU A 42 4.55 -24.74 -22.77
N GLU A 43 5.49 -25.66 -22.57
CA GLU A 43 6.38 -25.75 -21.42
C GLU A 43 7.27 -24.50 -21.29
N GLN A 44 7.60 -23.86 -22.43
CA GLN A 44 8.31 -22.59 -22.41
C GLN A 44 7.51 -21.50 -21.70
N PHE A 45 6.18 -21.58 -21.74
CA PHE A 45 5.28 -20.61 -21.11
C PHE A 45 4.67 -21.11 -19.81
N MET A 46 5.09 -22.29 -19.32
CA MET A 46 4.50 -22.97 -18.14
C MET A 46 2.99 -23.17 -18.28
N ILE A 47 2.54 -23.47 -19.50
CA ILE A 47 1.16 -23.84 -19.78
C ILE A 47 1.10 -25.36 -19.83
N SER A 48 0.19 -25.95 -19.08
CA SER A 48 -0.06 -27.39 -19.15
C SER A 48 -0.91 -27.77 -20.37
N GLU A 49 -0.64 -28.94 -20.94
CA GLU A 49 -1.43 -29.48 -22.06
C GLU A 49 -2.90 -29.62 -21.70
N LYS A 50 -3.20 -30.12 -20.49
CA LYS A 50 -4.59 -30.32 -20.05
C LYS A 50 -5.37 -29.00 -19.99
N ALA A 51 -4.78 -27.94 -19.42
CA ALA A 51 -5.44 -26.63 -19.42
C ALA A 51 -5.57 -26.05 -20.83
N TRP A 52 -4.55 -26.24 -21.68
CA TRP A 52 -4.57 -25.80 -23.08
C TRP A 52 -5.71 -26.45 -23.88
N GLU A 53 -5.89 -27.77 -23.74
CA GLU A 53 -6.98 -28.48 -24.40
C GLU A 53 -8.36 -28.02 -23.91
N GLN A 54 -8.55 -27.86 -22.59
CA GLN A 54 -9.82 -27.35 -22.05
C GLN A 54 -10.17 -25.95 -22.58
N VAL A 55 -9.18 -25.05 -22.70
CA VAL A 55 -9.38 -23.70 -23.27
C VAL A 55 -9.78 -23.79 -24.75
N LYS A 56 -9.19 -24.72 -25.51
CA LYS A 56 -9.58 -24.97 -26.90
C LYS A 56 -10.99 -25.54 -27.03
N GLU A 57 -11.39 -26.46 -26.15
CA GLU A 57 -12.73 -27.07 -26.17
C GLU A 57 -13.84 -26.02 -26.00
N ILE A 58 -13.62 -25.01 -25.15
CA ILE A 58 -14.57 -23.91 -24.96
C ILE A 58 -14.47 -22.80 -26.03
N SER A 59 -13.67 -23.00 -27.08
CA SER A 59 -13.51 -22.08 -28.23
C SER A 59 -13.09 -20.66 -27.85
N VAL A 60 -12.28 -20.52 -26.78
CA VAL A 60 -11.77 -19.22 -26.33
C VAL A 60 -10.39 -18.95 -26.93
N LYS A 61 -10.15 -17.70 -27.36
CA LYS A 61 -8.81 -17.26 -27.81
C LYS A 61 -7.79 -17.48 -26.67
N PRO A 62 -6.69 -18.23 -26.89
CA PRO A 62 -5.74 -18.54 -25.81
C PRO A 62 -5.17 -17.32 -25.10
N GLN A 63 -5.00 -16.20 -25.81
CA GLN A 63 -4.50 -14.94 -25.23
C GLN A 63 -5.42 -14.32 -24.19
N LEU A 64 -6.71 -14.65 -24.15
CA LEU A 64 -7.61 -14.21 -23.08
C LEU A 64 -7.41 -15.00 -21.78
N VAL A 65 -6.65 -16.09 -21.81
CA VAL A 65 -6.44 -16.97 -20.66
C VAL A 65 -4.97 -17.02 -20.26
N PHE A 66 -4.09 -17.25 -21.23
CA PHE A 66 -2.65 -17.42 -21.01
C PHE A 66 -1.88 -16.16 -21.38
N ALA A 67 -1.10 -15.66 -20.43
CA ALA A 67 -0.19 -14.56 -20.62
C ALA A 67 0.89 -14.89 -21.65
N HIS A 68 1.24 -13.91 -22.47
CA HIS A 68 2.33 -13.99 -23.42
C HIS A 68 3.31 -12.81 -23.21
N PRO A 69 4.64 -13.03 -23.22
CA PRO A 69 5.62 -11.97 -22.99
C PRO A 69 5.46 -10.80 -23.96
N ILE A 70 5.14 -11.05 -25.23
CA ILE A 70 4.88 -9.98 -26.23
C ILE A 70 3.75 -9.06 -25.77
N LEU A 71 2.64 -9.59 -25.23
CA LEU A 71 1.53 -8.76 -24.76
C LEU A 71 1.95 -7.89 -23.56
N LEU A 72 2.69 -8.48 -22.62
CA LEU A 72 3.23 -7.77 -21.45
C LEU A 72 4.24 -6.68 -21.85
N GLN A 73 4.98 -6.86 -22.95
CA GLN A 73 5.89 -5.84 -23.47
C GLN A 73 5.18 -4.71 -24.21
N GLN A 74 4.19 -5.06 -25.04
CA GLN A 74 3.43 -4.12 -25.86
C GLN A 74 2.51 -3.25 -24.99
N ASN A 75 1.86 -3.84 -24.01
CA ASN A 75 1.05 -3.12 -23.03
C ASN A 75 1.26 -3.71 -21.64
N PRO A 76 2.23 -3.20 -20.86
CA PRO A 76 2.53 -3.72 -19.52
C PRO A 76 1.35 -3.72 -18.55
N LYS A 77 0.33 -2.87 -18.79
CA LYS A 77 -0.87 -2.84 -17.96
C LYS A 77 -1.68 -4.14 -18.02
N VAL A 78 -1.58 -4.92 -19.10
CA VAL A 78 -2.27 -6.23 -19.19
C VAL A 78 -1.77 -7.23 -18.15
N SER A 79 -0.63 -6.96 -17.50
CA SER A 79 -0.23 -7.69 -16.30
C SER A 79 -1.33 -7.71 -15.24
N LYS A 80 -2.10 -6.62 -15.10
CA LYS A 80 -3.23 -6.52 -14.16
C LYS A 80 -4.34 -7.53 -14.49
N TYR A 81 -4.63 -7.73 -15.77
CA TYR A 81 -5.60 -8.72 -16.26
C TYR A 81 -5.15 -10.14 -15.93
N TYR A 82 -3.92 -10.53 -16.33
CA TYR A 82 -3.40 -11.88 -16.09
C TYR A 82 -3.08 -12.15 -14.61
N ARG A 83 -2.75 -11.13 -13.84
CA ARG A 83 -2.66 -11.23 -12.38
C ARG A 83 -4.04 -11.46 -11.76
N GLY A 84 -5.07 -10.79 -12.28
CA GLY A 84 -6.45 -10.95 -11.83
C GLY A 84 -6.99 -12.36 -12.11
N ILE A 85 -6.78 -12.89 -13.31
CA ILE A 85 -7.25 -14.24 -13.66
C ILE A 85 -6.55 -15.33 -12.83
N SER A 86 -5.28 -15.09 -12.44
CA SER A 86 -4.48 -15.96 -11.57
C SER A 86 -4.69 -15.75 -10.06
N LEU A 87 -5.58 -14.83 -9.65
CA LEU A 87 -5.88 -14.54 -8.23
C LEU A 87 -4.66 -14.10 -7.40
N LEU A 88 -3.64 -13.53 -8.03
CA LEU A 88 -2.42 -13.11 -7.33
C LEU A 88 -2.46 -11.64 -6.89
N SER A 89 -1.88 -11.35 -5.73
CA SER A 89 -1.54 -9.98 -5.33
C SER A 89 -0.24 -9.51 -6.00
N GLN A 90 -0.03 -8.19 -6.14
CA GLN A 90 1.25 -7.65 -6.63
C GLN A 90 2.44 -8.09 -5.76
N LYS A 91 2.23 -8.28 -4.45
CA LYS A 91 3.25 -8.74 -3.52
C LYS A 91 3.69 -10.17 -3.83
N GLN A 92 2.74 -11.08 -4.03
CA GLN A 92 3.06 -12.46 -4.42
C GLN A 92 3.80 -12.52 -5.76
N VAL A 93 3.42 -11.70 -6.74
CA VAL A 93 4.13 -11.62 -8.02
C VAL A 93 5.56 -11.11 -7.84
N LYS A 94 5.77 -10.11 -6.99
CA LYS A 94 7.11 -9.60 -6.66
C LYS A 94 7.98 -10.67 -6.03
N ASP A 95 7.43 -11.42 -5.06
CA ASP A 95 8.17 -12.42 -4.30
C ASP A 95 8.51 -13.65 -5.16
N LEU A 96 7.66 -14.00 -6.13
CA LEU A 96 7.83 -15.19 -6.98
C LEU A 96 8.48 -14.90 -8.35
N ALA A 97 8.46 -13.65 -8.82
CA ALA A 97 9.00 -13.26 -10.11
C ALA A 97 9.67 -11.88 -10.06
N THR A 98 8.92 -10.80 -10.27
CA THR A 98 9.45 -9.43 -10.28
C THR A 98 8.34 -8.43 -9.96
N SER A 99 8.71 -7.20 -9.62
CA SER A 99 7.75 -6.14 -9.35
C SER A 99 7.03 -5.72 -10.63
N VAL A 100 5.71 -5.86 -10.64
CA VAL A 100 4.83 -5.39 -11.73
C VAL A 100 4.09 -4.10 -11.39
N SER A 101 4.36 -3.48 -10.24
CA SER A 101 3.62 -2.29 -9.77
C SER A 101 3.68 -1.13 -10.78
N ASP A 102 4.85 -0.88 -11.36
CA ASP A 102 5.03 0.18 -12.37
C ASP A 102 4.41 -0.20 -13.72
N TRP A 103 4.42 -1.50 -14.05
CA TRP A 103 3.82 -2.02 -15.29
C TRP A 103 2.32 -1.75 -15.29
N GLU A 104 1.67 -2.08 -14.18
CA GLU A 104 0.22 -1.92 -13.99
C GLU A 104 -0.20 -0.44 -13.88
N LYS A 105 0.72 0.47 -13.55
CA LYS A 105 0.49 1.93 -13.61
C LYS A 105 0.68 2.50 -15.01
N GLY A 106 1.18 1.71 -15.97
CA GLY A 106 1.55 2.18 -17.30
C GLY A 106 2.77 3.09 -17.31
N VAL A 107 3.62 3.02 -16.27
CA VAL A 107 4.87 3.78 -16.24
C VAL A 107 5.85 3.10 -17.18
N GLN A 108 6.42 3.86 -18.12
CA GLN A 108 7.42 3.36 -19.05
C GLN A 108 8.68 2.96 -18.27
N SER A 109 8.76 1.69 -17.91
CA SER A 109 9.79 1.15 -17.03
C SER A 109 10.81 0.36 -17.82
N LYS A 110 12.10 0.61 -17.56
CA LYS A 110 13.20 -0.22 -18.07
C LYS A 110 13.12 -1.68 -17.58
N ALA A 111 12.27 -1.96 -16.60
CA ALA A 111 12.08 -3.30 -16.06
C ALA A 111 11.23 -4.21 -16.95
N VAL A 112 10.52 -3.69 -17.96
CA VAL A 112 9.73 -4.51 -18.91
C VAL A 112 10.64 -5.12 -19.97
N THR A 113 11.57 -5.96 -19.53
CA THR A 113 12.46 -6.72 -20.42
C THR A 113 11.78 -8.00 -20.88
N ASN A 114 12.26 -8.60 -21.97
CA ASN A 114 11.76 -9.90 -22.42
C ASN A 114 11.89 -10.98 -21.35
N GLU A 115 13.01 -10.97 -20.61
CA GLU A 115 13.27 -11.91 -19.53
C GLU A 115 12.24 -11.76 -18.40
N ASN A 116 11.98 -10.53 -17.95
CA ASN A 116 11.00 -10.27 -16.90
C ASN A 116 9.58 -10.58 -17.37
N ALA A 117 9.22 -10.19 -18.59
CA ALA A 117 7.92 -10.50 -19.19
C ALA A 117 7.69 -12.01 -19.28
N LEU A 118 8.71 -12.78 -19.67
CA LEU A 118 8.63 -14.24 -19.70
C LEU A 118 8.49 -14.84 -18.30
N LYS A 119 9.25 -14.36 -17.31
CA LYS A 119 9.13 -14.80 -15.90
C LYS A 119 7.71 -14.57 -15.36
N VAL A 120 7.16 -13.39 -15.59
CA VAL A 120 5.80 -13.02 -15.17
C VAL A 120 4.74 -13.84 -15.90
N ALA A 121 4.85 -13.99 -17.23
CA ALA A 121 3.94 -14.82 -18.02
C ALA A 121 3.92 -16.27 -17.53
N ARG A 122 5.10 -16.85 -17.28
CA ARG A 122 5.25 -18.21 -16.74
C ARG A 122 4.57 -18.37 -15.38
N LEU A 123 4.77 -17.42 -14.47
CA LEU A 123 4.11 -17.44 -13.17
C LEU A 123 2.58 -17.44 -13.33
N TYR A 124 2.03 -16.49 -14.09
CA TYR A 124 0.58 -16.42 -14.32
C TYR A 124 0.04 -17.70 -14.94
N ASN A 125 0.68 -18.19 -16.00
CA ASN A 125 0.24 -19.38 -16.71
C ASN A 125 0.27 -20.63 -15.85
N SER A 126 1.30 -20.82 -15.02
CA SER A 126 1.36 -21.97 -14.11
C SER A 126 0.19 -22.01 -13.12
N ILE A 127 -0.19 -20.84 -12.58
CA ILE A 127 -1.30 -20.73 -11.63
C ILE A 127 -2.64 -20.89 -12.34
N VAL A 128 -2.82 -20.26 -13.51
CA VAL A 128 -4.04 -20.37 -14.33
C VAL A 128 -4.25 -21.81 -14.80
N SER A 129 -3.20 -22.48 -15.28
CA SER A 129 -3.25 -23.90 -15.61
C SER A 129 -3.72 -24.74 -14.43
N SER A 130 -3.18 -24.50 -13.23
CA SER A 130 -3.59 -25.21 -12.02
C SER A 130 -5.06 -24.95 -11.65
N ILE A 131 -5.55 -23.72 -11.80
CA ILE A 131 -6.95 -23.34 -11.55
C ILE A 131 -7.88 -24.07 -12.53
N ILE A 132 -7.56 -24.05 -13.82
CA ILE A 132 -8.36 -24.68 -14.88
C ILE A 132 -8.43 -26.19 -14.64
N GLU A 133 -7.29 -26.83 -14.37
CA GLU A 133 -7.25 -28.28 -14.17
C GLU A 133 -7.97 -28.76 -12.91
N GLY A 134 -8.02 -27.91 -11.87
CA GLY A 134 -8.71 -28.18 -10.62
C GLY A 134 -10.22 -27.92 -10.68
N HIS A 135 -10.74 -27.33 -11.78
CA HIS A 135 -12.14 -26.95 -11.91
C HIS A 135 -12.81 -27.60 -13.13
N THR A 136 -13.63 -28.62 -12.88
CA THR A 136 -14.45 -29.22 -13.94
C THR A 136 -15.43 -28.20 -14.52
N GLY A 137 -15.41 -28.00 -15.83
CA GLY A 137 -16.30 -27.06 -16.51
C GLY A 137 -15.87 -25.60 -16.40
N TRP A 138 -14.57 -25.33 -16.23
CA TRP A 138 -14.05 -23.97 -16.26
C TRP A 138 -14.44 -23.22 -17.53
N THR A 139 -14.87 -21.97 -17.38
CA THR A 139 -15.22 -21.06 -18.46
C THR A 139 -14.45 -19.75 -18.32
N LEU A 140 -14.39 -18.98 -19.41
CA LEU A 140 -13.80 -17.64 -19.38
C LEU A 140 -14.54 -16.68 -18.41
N ASP A 141 -15.85 -16.88 -18.18
CA ASP A 141 -16.60 -16.12 -17.16
C ASP A 141 -16.08 -16.40 -15.74
N ASN A 142 -15.68 -17.64 -15.43
CA ASN A 142 -15.00 -17.93 -14.16
C ASN A 142 -13.69 -17.14 -14.04
N GLY A 143 -12.93 -17.05 -15.14
CA GLY A 143 -11.73 -16.19 -15.21
C GLY A 143 -12.03 -14.72 -14.94
N TYR A 144 -13.10 -14.16 -15.51
CA TYR A 144 -13.49 -12.77 -15.26
C TYR A 144 -13.93 -12.52 -13.82
N ARG A 145 -14.63 -13.47 -13.20
CA ARG A 145 -14.96 -13.38 -11.77
C ARG A 145 -13.71 -13.37 -10.89
N ASN A 146 -12.66 -14.09 -11.26
CA ASN A 146 -11.38 -14.02 -10.56
C ASN A 146 -10.75 -12.63 -10.63
N ILE A 147 -10.83 -11.97 -11.80
CA ILE A 147 -10.35 -10.59 -11.97
C ILE A 147 -11.10 -9.65 -11.03
N ILE A 148 -12.44 -9.69 -11.01
CA ILE A 148 -13.27 -8.84 -10.15
C ILE A 148 -12.95 -9.08 -8.66
N ALA A 149 -12.80 -10.34 -8.23
CA ALA A 149 -12.44 -10.68 -6.86
C ALA A 149 -11.06 -10.12 -6.48
N THR A 150 -10.07 -10.28 -7.35
CA THR A 150 -8.70 -9.78 -7.15
C THR A 150 -8.65 -8.25 -7.12
N MET A 151 -9.43 -7.60 -7.98
CA MET A 151 -9.59 -6.14 -7.97
C MET A 151 -10.19 -5.68 -6.65
N GLY A 152 -11.26 -6.30 -6.16
CA GLY A 152 -11.88 -5.97 -4.88
C GLY A 152 -10.87 -5.99 -3.72
N ILE A 153 -10.05 -7.04 -3.64
CA ILE A 153 -8.99 -7.15 -2.62
C ILE A 153 -7.94 -6.04 -2.78
N SER A 154 -7.50 -5.78 -4.01
CA SER A 154 -6.47 -4.78 -4.31
C SER A 154 -6.95 -3.35 -4.00
N LEU A 155 -8.20 -3.04 -4.36
CA LEU A 155 -8.82 -1.74 -4.10
C LEU A 155 -9.03 -1.52 -2.61
N ASP A 156 -9.43 -2.55 -1.85
CA ASP A 156 -9.55 -2.45 -0.40
C ASP A 156 -8.20 -2.15 0.26
N GLY A 157 -7.14 -2.83 -0.16
CA GLY A 157 -5.77 -2.53 0.29
C GLY A 157 -5.35 -1.10 -0.04
N THR A 158 -5.69 -0.61 -1.24
CA THR A 158 -5.41 0.77 -1.67
C THR A 158 -6.13 1.80 -0.79
N PHE A 159 -7.40 1.55 -0.47
CA PHE A 159 -8.20 2.41 0.41
C PHE A 159 -7.59 2.51 1.82
N ARG A 160 -7.19 1.37 2.40
CA ARG A 160 -6.55 1.34 3.74
C ARG A 160 -5.25 2.15 3.75
N ASN A 161 -4.43 2.01 2.71
CA ASN A 161 -3.19 2.77 2.58
C ASN A 161 -3.45 4.27 2.44
N MET A 162 -4.47 4.65 1.66
CA MET A 162 -4.89 6.04 1.51
C MET A 162 -5.32 6.68 2.84
N ILE A 163 -6.11 5.96 3.65
CA ILE A 163 -6.48 6.43 5.00
C ILE A 163 -5.24 6.66 5.85
N GLY A 164 -4.30 5.69 5.85
CA GLY A 164 -3.05 5.82 6.60
C GLY A 164 -2.24 7.06 6.20
N GLN A 165 -2.03 7.24 4.90
CA GLN A 165 -1.29 8.39 4.34
C GLN A 165 -2.00 9.73 4.60
N SER A 166 -3.33 9.76 4.54
CA SER A 166 -4.10 10.96 4.83
C SER A 166 -3.94 11.38 6.29
N ALA A 167 -4.02 10.43 7.22
CA ALA A 167 -3.84 10.70 8.64
C ALA A 167 -2.41 11.16 8.96
N GLU A 168 -1.41 10.51 8.37
CA GLU A 168 0.00 10.91 8.49
C GLU A 168 0.22 12.34 7.98
N LYS A 169 -0.32 12.65 6.79
CA LYS A 169 -0.22 13.97 6.18
C LYS A 169 -0.91 15.05 7.02
N GLU A 170 -2.11 14.79 7.53
CA GLU A 170 -2.87 15.75 8.33
C GLU A 170 -2.11 16.18 9.59
N ILE A 171 -1.54 15.22 10.32
CA ILE A 171 -0.73 15.51 11.51
C ILE A 171 0.56 16.25 11.13
N LYS A 172 1.27 15.79 10.10
CA LYS A 172 2.50 16.45 9.62
C LYS A 172 2.21 17.92 9.26
N ASP A 173 1.16 18.15 8.47
CA ASP A 173 0.73 19.48 8.03
C ASP A 173 0.38 20.35 9.25
N ARG A 174 -0.38 19.85 10.22
CA ARG A 174 -0.79 20.64 11.39
C ARG A 174 0.36 20.97 12.34
N ILE A 175 1.33 20.06 12.54
CA ILE A 175 2.56 20.35 13.30
C ILE A 175 3.39 21.42 12.58
N ARG A 176 3.55 21.29 11.24
CA ARG A 176 4.23 22.30 10.42
C ARG A 176 3.57 23.67 10.57
N ASP A 177 2.27 23.73 10.36
CA ASP A 177 1.53 24.99 10.41
C ASP A 177 1.66 25.63 11.78
N TRP A 178 1.66 24.83 12.86
CA TRP A 178 1.88 25.33 14.22
C TRP A 178 3.29 25.93 14.41
N VAL A 179 4.37 25.26 13.98
CA VAL A 179 5.73 25.81 14.13
C VAL A 179 5.96 27.05 13.28
N GLU A 180 5.29 27.14 12.12
CA GLU A 180 5.34 28.29 11.23
C GLU A 180 4.56 29.49 11.81
N MET A 181 3.34 29.26 12.31
CA MET A 181 2.53 30.30 12.96
C MET A 181 3.17 30.88 14.23
N ARG A 182 4.01 30.09 14.90
CA ARG A 182 4.77 30.51 16.09
C ARG A 182 6.12 31.15 15.75
N GLU A 183 6.43 31.33 14.46
CA GLU A 183 7.69 31.91 13.98
C GLU A 183 8.93 31.17 14.50
N LEU A 184 8.82 29.85 14.70
CA LEU A 184 9.91 29.03 15.26
C LEU A 184 10.90 28.56 14.18
N VAL A 185 10.53 28.66 12.90
CA VAL A 185 11.32 28.12 11.78
C VAL A 185 12.37 29.14 11.32
N LEU A 186 13.64 28.75 11.43
CA LEU A 186 14.80 29.53 10.98
C LEU A 186 15.17 29.22 9.52
N ALA A 187 15.10 27.95 9.12
CA ALA A 187 15.40 27.51 7.76
C ALA A 187 14.62 26.25 7.36
N LYS A 188 14.43 26.05 6.05
CA LYS A 188 13.73 24.89 5.48
C LYS A 188 14.57 24.26 4.37
N THR A 189 14.74 22.94 4.44
CA THR A 189 15.35 22.13 3.37
C THR A 189 14.29 21.19 2.80
N ARG A 190 14.22 21.04 1.48
CA ARG A 190 13.14 20.27 0.82
C ARG A 190 13.44 18.78 0.62
N LYS A 191 14.71 18.35 0.65
CA LYS A 191 15.12 16.97 0.39
C LYS A 191 16.27 16.55 1.31
N PRO A 192 16.02 15.82 2.42
CA PRO A 192 14.70 15.51 3.00
C PRO A 192 14.00 16.78 3.51
N LEU A 193 12.67 16.72 3.74
CA LEU A 193 11.93 17.83 4.32
C LEU A 193 12.37 18.02 5.78
N LYS A 194 13.12 19.08 6.03
CA LYS A 194 13.75 19.41 7.31
C LYS A 194 13.49 20.87 7.65
N PHE A 195 13.17 21.14 8.91
CA PHE A 195 12.99 22.46 9.47
C PHE A 195 14.02 22.66 10.57
N GLU A 196 14.82 23.71 10.45
CA GLU A 196 15.68 24.17 11.53
C GLU A 196 14.86 25.12 12.38
N LEU A 197 14.67 24.76 13.63
CA LEU A 197 13.88 25.51 14.60
C LEU A 197 14.82 26.28 15.54
N ASN A 198 14.26 27.19 16.33
CA ASN A 198 15.00 27.84 17.41
C ASN A 198 15.59 26.81 18.43
N ASN A 199 16.50 27.29 19.28
CA ASN A 199 17.14 26.50 20.34
C ASN A 199 17.91 25.26 19.83
N GLY A 200 18.45 25.33 18.61
CA GLY A 200 19.27 24.26 18.01
C GLY A 200 18.49 22.98 17.71
N ILE A 201 17.15 23.06 17.62
CA ILE A 201 16.29 21.92 17.29
C ILE A 201 16.15 21.78 15.79
N THR A 202 16.17 20.54 15.31
CA THR A 202 15.82 20.17 13.95
C THR A 202 14.59 19.27 13.98
N MET A 203 13.55 19.65 13.22
CA MET A 203 12.43 18.76 12.89
C MET A 203 12.64 18.16 11.51
N ARG A 204 12.51 16.85 11.36
CA ARG A 204 12.67 16.14 10.08
C ARG A 204 11.50 15.19 9.85
N TYR A 205 11.00 15.12 8.62
CA TYR A 205 10.10 14.04 8.22
C TYR A 205 10.90 12.83 7.75
N GLY A 206 10.55 11.67 8.26
CA GLY A 206 11.17 10.39 7.97
C GLY A 206 10.18 9.39 7.38
N SER A 207 10.70 8.21 7.06
CA SER A 207 9.89 7.02 6.72
C SER A 207 9.62 6.14 7.94
N GLU A 208 10.59 6.03 8.86
CA GLU A 208 10.49 5.35 10.15
C GLU A 208 11.53 6.01 11.08
N PRO A 209 11.13 6.76 12.12
CA PRO A 209 9.76 7.19 12.43
C PRO A 209 9.25 8.30 11.49
N ASP A 210 7.94 8.57 11.50
CA ASP A 210 7.30 9.55 10.61
C ASP A 210 7.83 10.98 10.78
N ILE A 211 8.08 11.39 12.03
CA ILE A 211 8.65 12.70 12.39
C ILE A 211 9.71 12.50 13.48
N GLU A 212 10.83 13.21 13.34
CA GLU A 212 11.89 13.25 14.34
C GLU A 212 12.21 14.69 14.74
N PHE A 213 12.47 14.89 16.02
CA PHE A 213 13.11 16.09 16.54
C PHE A 213 14.46 15.74 17.12
N SER A 214 15.49 16.49 16.72
CA SER A 214 16.85 16.34 17.24
C SER A 214 17.41 17.65 17.76
N ARG A 215 18.25 17.57 18.79
CA ARG A 215 19.06 18.67 19.30
C ARG A 215 20.52 18.33 19.07
N GLU A 216 21.25 19.20 18.37
CA GLU A 216 22.70 19.01 18.14
C GLU A 216 23.03 17.63 17.55
N GLY A 217 22.15 17.10 16.69
CA GLY A 217 22.32 15.79 16.05
C GLY A 217 21.80 14.58 16.86
N THR A 218 21.44 14.77 18.14
CA THR A 218 20.84 13.70 18.96
C THR A 218 19.32 13.73 18.87
N VAL A 219 18.68 12.61 18.48
CA VAL A 219 17.22 12.50 18.45
C VAL A 219 16.66 12.49 19.87
N ILE A 220 15.77 13.43 20.15
CA ILE A 220 15.17 13.62 21.48
C ILE A 220 13.69 13.25 21.52
N VAL A 221 12.99 13.38 20.39
CA VAL A 221 11.59 12.99 20.26
C VAL A 221 11.35 12.35 18.89
N THR A 222 10.53 11.30 18.87
CA THR A 222 9.99 10.74 17.64
C THR A 222 8.47 10.71 17.69
N ILE A 223 7.84 10.77 16.52
CA ILE A 223 6.40 10.62 16.37
C ILE A 223 6.15 9.58 15.29
N GLU A 224 5.37 8.57 15.64
CA GLU A 224 4.88 7.54 14.75
C GLU A 224 3.35 7.66 14.63
N ILE A 225 2.84 7.66 13.39
CA ILE A 225 1.44 7.90 13.07
C ILE A 225 0.86 6.65 12.41
N LYS A 226 -0.17 6.08 13.03
CA LYS A 226 -0.89 4.90 12.53
C LYS A 226 -2.38 5.20 12.43
N GLY A 227 -2.81 5.82 11.34
CA GLY A 227 -4.21 6.25 11.13
C GLY A 227 -5.26 5.15 10.92
N GLY A 228 -4.87 3.87 10.86
CA GLY A 228 -5.81 2.78 10.67
C GLY A 228 -6.77 2.62 11.85
N LYS A 229 -8.07 2.55 11.56
CA LYS A 229 -9.16 2.51 12.57
C LYS A 229 -9.72 1.11 12.83
N ASP A 230 -9.33 0.10 12.05
CA ASP A 230 -9.80 -1.27 12.28
C ASP A 230 -9.12 -1.89 13.51
N ARG A 231 -9.95 -2.44 14.40
CA ARG A 231 -9.47 -3.08 15.64
C ARG A 231 -8.69 -4.38 15.38
N ALA A 232 -9.01 -5.09 14.30
CA ALA A 232 -8.37 -6.36 13.96
C ALA A 232 -6.88 -6.19 13.64
N GLY A 233 -6.50 -5.11 12.93
CA GLY A 233 -5.11 -4.79 12.62
C GLY A 233 -4.37 -4.03 13.72
N ALA A 234 -4.97 -3.81 14.90
CA ALA A 234 -4.34 -3.00 15.96
C ALA A 234 -3.02 -3.61 16.46
N LEU A 235 -2.97 -4.94 16.65
CA LEU A 235 -1.74 -5.62 17.13
C LEU A 235 -0.66 -5.72 16.05
N GLU A 236 -1.04 -5.83 14.77
CA GLU A 236 -0.08 -5.77 13.66
C GLU A 236 0.60 -4.39 13.61
N ARG A 237 -0.18 -3.32 13.74
CA ARG A 237 0.33 -1.94 13.83
C ARG A 237 1.20 -1.72 15.05
N LEU A 238 0.82 -2.30 16.19
CA LEU A 238 1.66 -2.27 17.40
C LEU A 238 3.03 -2.89 17.15
N GLY A 239 3.09 -4.06 16.50
CA GLY A 239 4.37 -4.72 16.18
C GLY A 239 5.25 -3.89 15.25
N ALA A 240 4.66 -3.26 14.22
CA ALA A 240 5.37 -2.36 13.32
C ALA A 240 5.91 -1.12 14.06
N MET A 241 5.10 -0.52 14.94
CA MET A 241 5.53 0.59 15.77
C MET A 241 6.65 0.19 16.73
N GLN A 242 6.55 -0.98 17.37
CA GLN A 242 7.56 -1.45 18.34
C GLN A 242 8.92 -1.60 17.66
N LYS A 243 8.93 -2.07 16.41
CA LYS A 243 10.14 -2.13 15.61
C LYS A 243 10.72 -0.73 15.36
N SER A 244 9.89 0.23 14.93
CA SER A 244 10.32 1.63 14.73
C SER A 244 10.91 2.23 16.01
N PHE A 245 10.25 2.04 17.16
CA PHE A 245 10.75 2.57 18.44
C PHE A 245 11.98 1.84 18.96
N SER A 246 12.19 0.57 18.62
CA SER A 246 13.42 -0.16 19.00
C SER A 246 14.68 0.40 18.36
N GLU A 247 14.54 1.14 17.26
CA GLU A 247 15.63 1.81 16.55
C GLU A 247 15.89 3.23 17.08
N THR A 248 15.07 3.71 18.04
CA THR A 248 15.23 5.05 18.62
C THR A 248 16.30 5.08 19.73
N PRO A 249 17.07 6.19 19.85
CA PRO A 249 18.09 6.30 20.89
C PRO A 249 17.53 6.23 22.32
N SER A 250 18.34 5.73 23.25
CA SER A 250 18.00 5.75 24.68
C SER A 250 17.78 7.17 25.19
N GLY A 251 16.71 7.37 25.97
CA GLY A 251 16.30 8.69 26.48
C GLY A 251 15.42 9.50 25.52
N CYS A 252 15.14 8.98 24.32
CA CYS A 252 14.17 9.56 23.40
C CYS A 252 12.73 9.36 23.91
N VAL A 253 11.89 10.38 23.77
CA VAL A 253 10.45 10.28 24.06
C VAL A 253 9.72 9.94 22.76
N ASN A 254 8.98 8.82 22.77
CA ASN A 254 8.27 8.36 21.59
C ASN A 254 6.79 8.74 21.70
N PHE A 255 6.25 9.38 20.67
CA PHE A 255 4.83 9.66 20.53
C PHE A 255 4.22 8.69 19.52
N LEU A 256 3.08 8.10 19.89
CA LEU A 256 2.25 7.32 19.00
C LEU A 256 0.92 8.04 18.80
N ILE A 257 0.61 8.38 17.55
CA ILE A 257 -0.72 8.83 17.14
C ILE A 257 -1.43 7.65 16.50
N ALA A 258 -2.40 7.08 17.21
CA ALA A 258 -3.10 5.86 16.79
C ALA A 258 -4.54 6.16 16.35
N GLY A 259 -4.97 5.57 15.23
CA GLY A 259 -6.37 5.60 14.80
C GLY A 259 -7.28 4.77 15.70
N VAL A 260 -6.73 3.75 16.37
CA VAL A 260 -7.44 2.94 17.36
C VAL A 260 -6.45 2.34 18.35
N VAL A 261 -6.85 2.27 19.63
CA VAL A 261 -6.13 1.54 20.67
C VAL A 261 -7.10 0.54 21.30
N THR A 262 -6.79 -0.75 21.18
CA THR A 262 -7.57 -1.82 21.84
C THR A 262 -7.09 -2.02 23.29
N PRO A 263 -7.89 -2.63 24.17
CA PRO A 263 -7.46 -2.91 25.54
C PRO A 263 -6.14 -3.69 25.61
N GLU A 264 -5.99 -4.71 24.77
CA GLU A 264 -4.74 -5.50 24.69
C GLU A 264 -3.55 -4.65 24.20
N MET A 265 -3.77 -3.80 23.19
CA MET A 265 -2.73 -2.88 22.72
C MET A 265 -2.32 -1.90 23.83
N LYS A 266 -3.28 -1.41 24.61
CA LYS A 266 -3.03 -0.50 25.74
C LYS A 266 -2.15 -1.16 26.80
N VAL A 267 -2.47 -2.39 27.21
CA VAL A 267 -1.66 -3.17 28.17
C VAL A 267 -0.21 -3.30 27.68
N ARG A 268 0.00 -3.61 26.40
CA ARG A 268 1.34 -3.74 25.82
C ARG A 268 2.08 -2.42 25.68
N LEU A 269 1.37 -1.33 25.35
CA LEU A 269 1.94 0.01 25.30
C LEU A 269 2.44 0.46 26.67
N ASP A 270 1.65 0.20 27.72
CA ASP A 270 1.99 0.59 29.08
C ASP A 270 3.25 -0.15 29.60
N GLN A 271 3.55 -1.35 29.07
CA GLN A 271 4.79 -2.09 29.35
C GLN A 271 6.05 -1.49 28.69
N ILE A 272 5.89 -0.71 27.62
CA ILE A 272 7.03 -0.10 26.89
C ILE A 272 7.55 1.14 27.64
N GLY A 273 6.72 1.78 28.48
CA GLY A 273 7.13 2.82 29.44
C GLY A 273 7.59 4.17 28.87
N THR A 274 7.89 4.26 27.58
CA THR A 274 8.44 5.46 26.91
C THR A 274 7.56 6.00 25.78
N VAL A 275 6.30 5.56 25.71
CA VAL A 275 5.38 5.91 24.62
C VAL A 275 4.23 6.78 25.13
N LYS A 276 4.14 8.01 24.61
CA LYS A 276 2.98 8.91 24.78
C LYS A 276 1.97 8.61 23.68
N VAL A 277 0.73 8.30 24.04
CA VAL A 277 -0.28 7.80 23.09
C VAL A 277 -1.41 8.79 22.96
N TYR A 278 -1.69 9.19 21.73
CA TYR A 278 -2.80 10.06 21.36
C TYR A 278 -3.68 9.38 20.32
N LEU A 279 -5.00 9.55 20.42
CA LEU A 279 -5.91 9.07 19.40
C LEU A 279 -6.02 10.10 18.28
N PHE A 280 -5.82 9.66 17.03
CA PHE A 280 -5.87 10.50 15.84
C PHE A 280 -7.20 11.28 15.77
N ASP A 281 -8.33 10.59 15.96
CA ASP A 281 -9.65 11.22 15.90
C ASP A 281 -9.86 12.28 16.98
N GLU A 282 -9.31 12.06 18.19
CA GLU A 282 -9.43 13.03 19.29
C GLU A 282 -8.62 14.29 18.98
N ILE A 283 -7.34 14.14 18.63
CA ILE A 283 -6.51 15.31 18.37
C ILE A 283 -6.92 16.03 17.08
N SER A 284 -7.52 15.34 16.10
CA SER A 284 -7.93 15.96 14.83
C SER A 284 -9.26 16.72 14.94
N LEU A 285 -10.19 16.25 15.78
CA LEU A 285 -11.53 16.84 15.89
C LEU A 285 -11.69 17.79 17.09
N ASP A 286 -10.83 17.70 18.11
CA ASP A 286 -10.90 18.52 19.31
C ASP A 286 -9.64 19.39 19.45
N GLU A 287 -9.82 20.71 19.30
CA GLU A 287 -8.76 21.71 19.47
C GLU A 287 -8.13 21.67 20.88
N LYS A 288 -8.89 21.32 21.92
CA LYS A 288 -8.32 21.19 23.26
C LYS A 288 -7.34 20.03 23.31
N LYS A 289 -7.72 18.88 22.75
CA LYS A 289 -6.86 17.68 22.67
C LYS A 289 -5.62 17.91 21.82
N TRP A 290 -5.78 18.64 20.71
CA TRP A 290 -4.65 19.10 19.91
C TRP A 290 -3.68 19.97 20.70
N ASN A 291 -4.20 20.95 21.44
CA ASN A 291 -3.36 21.83 22.26
C ASN A 291 -2.65 21.06 23.38
N GLU A 292 -3.31 20.11 24.04
CA GLU A 292 -2.69 19.19 25.01
C GLU A 292 -1.50 18.44 24.37
N PHE A 293 -1.73 17.82 23.20
CA PHE A 293 -0.69 17.10 22.45
C PHE A 293 0.50 17.99 22.08
N ILE A 294 0.24 19.16 21.50
CA ILE A 294 1.28 20.08 21.04
C ILE A 294 2.07 20.66 22.21
N GLN A 295 1.42 21.03 23.31
CA GLN A 295 2.10 21.51 24.51
C GLN A 295 3.04 20.44 25.06
N GLU A 296 2.58 19.18 25.16
CA GLU A 296 3.44 18.09 25.61
C GLU A 296 4.61 17.83 24.64
N LEU A 297 4.35 17.79 23.33
CA LEU A 297 5.38 17.63 22.30
C LEU A 297 6.48 18.70 22.42
N PHE A 298 6.10 19.97 22.56
CA PHE A 298 7.06 21.07 22.62
C PHE A 298 7.67 21.30 24.00
N HIS A 299 7.09 20.75 25.06
CA HIS A 299 7.77 20.60 26.35
C HIS A 299 9.00 19.69 26.22
N TYR A 300 8.87 18.54 25.55
CA TYR A 300 9.99 17.60 25.36
C TYR A 300 11.01 18.04 24.30
N THR A 301 10.62 18.85 23.31
CA THR A 301 11.54 19.31 22.26
C THR A 301 12.17 20.66 22.58
N LEU A 302 11.39 21.73 22.60
CA LEU A 302 11.88 23.10 22.73
C LEU A 302 11.99 23.60 24.17
N ARG A 303 11.46 22.85 25.15
CA ARG A 303 11.32 23.28 26.56
C ARG A 303 10.60 24.63 26.67
N LEU A 304 9.62 24.87 25.80
CA LEU A 304 8.91 26.15 25.69
C LEU A 304 7.89 26.38 26.81
N ILE A 305 7.73 25.44 27.74
CA ILE A 305 6.79 25.50 28.87
C ILE A 305 7.43 24.83 30.08
#